data_AF-A0AAC8Q5Q0-F1
#
_entry.id   AF-A0AAC8Q5Q0-F1
#
_cell.length_a   1.000
_cell.length_b   1.000
_cell.length_c   1.000
_cell.angle_alpha   90.00
_cell.angle_beta   90.00
_cell.angle_gamma   90.00
#
_symmetry.space_group_name_H-M   'P 1'
#
loop_
_entity.id
_entity.type
_entity.pdbx_description
1 polymer ?
#
loop_
_entity_poly.entity_id
_entity_poly.type
_entity_poly.pdbx_seq_one_letter_code
_entity_poly.pdbx_strand_id
1 'polypeptide(L)'
;MQVPSREALLSELDPLGYGARLARVARLGRDGRGSPALTQLMARLLSGDAYEANLALELARGARDESVLLRGLTHPSSLVRARTAALAGSHLQDDAALERLLPELSPFVRRRLLKDVAQARRSALAARLLPLVLSRHGAAEAALLLPALDADTVRRLLPQLEHTFRAWRTLVRRHPDEVLAFIGSRLTHAPERERRALFAAYRVALSELTLSHGEAVLLLVRDLAPPQELPLFVRDTLPRLTRRHPEQLFALLTRPGWSAAHIARELTAGLLHELRFFSHAQRLGLARLLAESPSDLARFLEALPPSQRAGLFAHAFEGAPPASCPRPCSRSSPMSCGMPRPCASSACARCRRIRTGGSPCRPCAPSSTRASPSRRRPSPARPRTGPGRSRCWCPARACPAGASRRRSRTSRG
;
A
#
# COMPACT_ATOMS: atom_id res chain seq x y z
N MET A 1 44.94 10.01 8.96
CA MET A 1 44.14 11.22 9.27
C MET A 1 44.13 11.41 10.78
N GLN A 2 44.18 12.64 11.27
CA GLN A 2 44.29 12.92 12.71
C GLN A 2 42.91 12.83 13.38
N VAL A 3 42.80 12.00 14.42
CA VAL A 3 41.58 11.90 15.23
C VAL A 3 41.55 13.05 16.22
N PRO A 4 40.49 13.87 16.29
CA PRO A 4 40.38 14.98 17.25
C PRO A 4 40.22 14.48 18.69
N SER A 5 40.47 15.35 19.67
CA SER A 5 40.05 15.11 21.05
C SER A 5 38.52 15.14 21.16
N ARG A 6 37.99 14.67 22.30
CA ARG A 6 36.56 14.71 22.62
C ARG A 6 36.05 16.16 22.60
N GLU A 7 36.81 17.05 23.21
CA GLU A 7 36.49 18.46 23.42
C GLU A 7 36.49 19.21 22.08
N ALA A 8 37.51 18.96 21.24
CA ALA A 8 37.58 19.52 19.88
C ALA A 8 36.46 18.99 18.97
N LEU A 9 36.11 17.70 19.06
CA LEU A 9 35.01 17.12 18.29
C LEU A 9 33.65 17.70 18.72
N LEU A 10 33.40 17.89 20.02
CA LEU A 10 32.14 18.48 20.49
C LEU A 10 32.01 19.93 20.00
N SER A 11 33.05 20.73 20.15
CA SER A 11 33.09 22.12 19.64
C SER A 11 32.91 22.21 18.12
N GLU A 12 33.45 21.27 17.34
CA GLU A 12 33.23 21.18 15.89
C GLU A 12 31.76 20.86 15.54
N LEU A 13 31.06 20.09 16.38
CA LEU A 13 29.68 19.66 16.15
C LEU A 13 28.65 20.71 16.59
N ASP A 14 28.96 21.57 17.57
CA ASP A 14 28.02 22.56 18.11
C ASP A 14 27.38 23.52 17.08
N PRO A 15 28.12 24.17 16.16
CA PRO A 15 27.50 25.04 15.15
C PRO A 15 26.71 24.27 14.07
N LEU A 16 26.81 22.94 14.02
CA LEU A 16 26.18 22.13 12.97
C LEU A 16 24.76 21.69 13.33
N GLY A 17 23.86 21.70 12.34
CA GLY A 17 22.55 21.07 12.46
C GLY A 17 22.63 19.54 12.59
N TYR A 18 21.66 18.91 13.26
CA TYR A 18 21.65 17.48 13.60
C TYR A 18 22.09 16.52 12.47
N GLY A 19 21.56 16.70 11.25
CA GLY A 19 21.93 15.86 10.11
C GLY A 19 23.40 16.00 9.69
N ALA A 20 23.96 17.21 9.79
CA ALA A 20 25.37 17.48 9.52
C ALA A 20 26.26 16.91 10.64
N ARG A 21 25.85 17.03 11.92
CA ARG A 21 26.54 16.38 13.05
C ARG A 21 26.70 14.87 12.81
N LEU A 22 25.60 14.17 12.53
CA LEU A 22 25.64 12.73 12.25
C LEU A 22 26.49 12.39 11.02
N ALA A 23 26.39 13.17 9.94
CA ALA A 23 27.18 12.94 8.72
C ALA A 23 28.69 13.16 8.94
N ARG A 24 29.08 14.11 9.80
CA ARG A 24 30.47 14.36 10.19
C ARG A 24 31.03 13.23 11.06
N VAL A 25 30.27 12.80 12.07
CA VAL A 25 30.66 11.70 12.97
C VAL A 25 30.76 10.38 12.21
N ALA A 26 29.75 10.01 11.41
CA ALA A 26 29.78 8.80 10.59
C ALA A 26 30.81 8.87 9.43
N ARG A 27 31.40 10.04 9.14
CA ARG A 27 32.59 10.16 8.30
C ARG A 27 33.86 9.90 9.11
N LEU A 28 34.05 10.58 10.25
CA LEU A 28 35.18 10.39 11.15
C LEU A 28 35.37 8.91 11.55
N GLY A 29 34.28 8.20 11.86
CA GLY A 29 34.32 6.76 12.18
C GLY A 29 34.80 5.88 11.02
N ARG A 30 34.42 6.20 9.77
CA ARG A 30 34.88 5.47 8.57
C ARG A 30 36.34 5.76 8.25
N ASP A 31 36.74 7.02 8.32
CA ASP A 31 38.04 7.49 7.89
C ASP A 31 39.14 7.19 8.93
N GLY A 32 38.79 7.11 10.22
CA GLY A 32 39.66 6.71 11.33
C GLY A 32 39.64 5.21 11.66
N ARG A 33 39.03 4.38 10.81
CA ARG A 33 38.80 2.94 11.04
C ARG A 33 40.10 2.20 11.38
N GLY A 34 40.09 1.43 12.47
CA GLY A 34 41.26 0.69 12.96
C GLY A 34 42.30 1.53 13.73
N SER A 35 42.09 2.85 13.88
CA SER A 35 42.98 3.69 14.68
C SER A 35 42.77 3.47 16.19
N PRO A 36 43.84 3.21 16.97
CA PRO A 36 43.75 3.20 18.43
C PRO A 36 43.23 4.52 19.02
N ALA A 37 43.54 5.66 18.38
CA ALA A 37 43.05 6.97 18.80
C ALA A 37 41.53 7.10 18.63
N LEU A 38 40.96 6.55 17.54
CA LEU A 38 39.50 6.49 17.37
C LEU A 38 38.87 5.57 18.42
N THR A 39 39.49 4.43 18.71
CA THR A 39 39.02 3.48 19.74
C THR A 39 38.98 4.14 21.12
N GLN A 40 40.03 4.89 21.50
CA GLN A 40 40.05 5.68 22.73
C GLN A 40 38.98 6.78 22.74
N LEU A 41 38.80 7.53 21.64
CA LEU A 41 37.76 8.55 21.52
C LEU A 41 36.36 7.96 21.70
N MET A 42 36.06 6.83 21.04
CA MET A 42 34.79 6.10 21.21
C MET A 42 34.60 5.61 22.65
N ALA A 43 35.64 5.09 23.29
CA ALA A 43 35.57 4.64 24.68
C ALA A 43 35.31 5.79 25.67
N ARG A 44 35.91 6.97 25.46
CA ARG A 44 35.65 8.18 26.26
C ARG A 44 34.22 8.67 26.07
N LEU A 45 33.78 8.85 24.82
CA LEU A 45 32.41 9.30 24.51
C LEU A 45 31.33 8.32 25.01
N LEU A 46 31.56 7.00 24.94
CA LEU A 46 30.65 5.98 25.50
C LEU A 46 30.58 6.00 27.04
N SER A 47 31.56 6.64 27.69
CA SER A 47 31.60 6.81 29.15
C SER A 47 31.17 8.21 29.60
N GLY A 48 30.78 9.08 28.65
CA GLY A 48 30.24 10.42 28.89
C GLY A 48 28.72 10.40 29.07
N ASP A 49 28.07 11.49 28.68
CA ASP A 49 26.62 11.61 28.79
C ASP A 49 25.85 10.79 27.72
N ALA A 50 24.52 10.85 27.78
CA ALA A 50 23.70 10.14 26.80
C ALA A 50 23.86 10.65 25.36
N TYR A 51 24.21 11.92 25.14
CA TYR A 51 24.46 12.48 23.81
C TYR A 51 25.82 12.03 23.26
N GLU A 52 26.88 12.11 24.06
CA GLU A 52 28.22 11.62 23.73
C GLU A 52 28.22 10.11 23.42
N ALA A 53 27.56 9.30 24.24
CA ALA A 53 27.40 7.88 23.99
C ALA A 53 26.63 7.62 22.68
N ASN A 54 25.64 8.46 22.34
CA ASN A 54 24.97 8.44 21.06
C ASN A 54 25.88 8.82 19.87
N LEU A 55 26.91 9.64 20.07
CA LEU A 55 27.97 9.91 19.08
C LEU A 55 28.95 8.72 18.97
N ALA A 56 29.31 8.10 20.08
CA ALA A 56 30.18 6.91 20.10
C ALA A 56 29.61 5.76 19.28
N LEU A 57 28.29 5.51 19.38
CA LEU A 57 27.59 4.52 18.55
C LEU A 57 27.65 4.85 17.05
N GLU A 58 27.69 6.12 16.67
CA GLU A 58 27.77 6.56 15.27
C GLU A 58 29.20 6.53 14.71
N LEU A 59 30.21 6.82 15.55
CA LEU A 59 31.62 6.53 15.23
C LEU A 59 31.79 5.03 15.00
N ALA A 60 31.29 4.20 15.93
CA ALA A 60 31.37 2.74 15.85
C ALA A 60 30.64 2.18 14.63
N ARG A 61 29.47 2.73 14.28
CA ARG A 61 28.74 2.38 13.05
C ARG A 61 29.52 2.74 11.78
N GLY A 62 30.27 3.85 11.80
CA GLY A 62 31.19 4.22 10.71
C GLY A 62 32.40 3.29 10.62
N ALA A 63 33.04 3.00 11.75
CA ALA A 63 34.21 2.12 11.86
C ALA A 63 33.85 0.63 11.65
N ARG A 64 32.57 0.26 11.79
CA ARG A 64 32.11 -1.11 12.06
C ARG A 64 32.86 -1.73 13.25
N ASP A 65 32.94 -0.97 14.34
CA ASP A 65 33.45 -1.45 15.62
C ASP A 65 32.31 -2.10 16.40
N GLU A 66 32.29 -3.44 16.41
CA GLU A 66 31.27 -4.22 17.10
C GLU A 66 31.44 -4.18 18.64
N SER A 67 32.63 -3.90 19.16
CA SER A 67 32.91 -3.90 20.61
C SER A 67 32.21 -2.73 21.32
N VAL A 68 32.22 -1.55 20.71
CA VAL A 68 31.54 -0.35 21.19
C VAL A 68 30.01 -0.52 21.09
N LEU A 69 29.52 -1.19 20.05
CA LEU A 69 28.11 -1.52 19.91
C LEU A 69 27.67 -2.55 20.97
N LEU A 70 28.43 -3.62 21.22
CA LEU A 70 28.12 -4.59 22.28
C LEU A 70 28.06 -3.94 23.66
N ARG A 71 29.05 -3.09 24.03
CA ARG A 71 29.01 -2.29 25.26
C ARG A 71 27.80 -1.34 25.34
N GLY A 72 27.32 -0.85 24.19
CA GLY A 72 26.12 -0.04 24.11
C GLY A 72 24.83 -0.75 24.53
N LEU A 73 24.77 -2.09 24.44
CA LEU A 73 23.58 -2.86 24.83
C LEU A 73 23.37 -2.91 26.35
N THR A 74 24.44 -2.81 27.14
CA THR A 74 24.42 -2.82 28.62
C THR A 74 24.60 -1.44 29.26
N HIS A 75 24.83 -0.39 28.45
CA HIS A 75 25.07 0.98 28.90
C HIS A 75 24.01 1.52 29.89
N PRO A 76 24.35 2.29 30.95
CA PRO A 76 23.40 2.73 31.98
C PRO A 76 22.19 3.53 31.48
N SER A 77 22.38 4.43 30.50
CA SER A 77 21.27 5.17 29.86
C SER A 77 20.42 4.26 28.95
N SER A 78 19.12 4.19 29.23
CA SER A 78 18.13 3.42 28.46
C SER A 78 18.00 3.88 27.01
N LEU A 79 18.22 5.17 26.72
CA LEU A 79 18.19 5.73 25.37
C LEU A 79 19.32 5.15 24.50
N VAL A 80 20.50 4.97 25.08
CA VAL A 80 21.68 4.39 24.42
C VAL A 80 21.40 2.92 24.11
N ARG A 81 21.02 2.11 25.12
CA ARG A 81 20.63 0.69 24.91
C ARG A 81 19.58 0.54 23.82
N ALA A 82 18.57 1.41 23.81
CA ALA A 82 17.49 1.39 22.84
C ALA A 82 17.91 1.80 21.42
N ARG A 83 18.91 2.69 21.24
CA ARG A 83 19.49 2.97 19.92
C ARG A 83 20.38 1.82 19.46
N THR A 84 21.23 1.30 20.33
CA THR A 84 22.10 0.16 20.02
C THR A 84 21.30 -1.07 19.58
N ALA A 85 20.23 -1.42 20.30
CA ALA A 85 19.34 -2.51 19.90
C ALA A 85 18.53 -2.22 18.61
N ALA A 86 18.58 -1.00 18.06
CA ALA A 86 18.02 -0.64 16.75
C ALA A 86 19.07 -0.65 15.62
N LEU A 87 20.30 -1.05 15.94
CA LEU A 87 21.44 -1.18 15.04
C LEU A 87 22.10 -2.57 15.14
N ALA A 88 21.92 -3.27 16.26
CA ALA A 88 22.58 -4.52 16.57
C ALA A 88 22.29 -5.64 15.57
N GLY A 89 21.05 -5.81 15.12
CA GLY A 89 20.70 -6.82 14.12
C GLY A 89 21.26 -6.52 12.73
N SER A 90 21.57 -5.26 12.43
CA SER A 90 22.14 -4.81 11.15
C SER A 90 23.66 -4.60 11.16
N HIS A 91 24.28 -4.41 12.33
CA HIS A 91 25.70 -4.04 12.48
C HIS A 91 26.54 -4.99 13.36
N LEU A 92 25.96 -5.88 14.16
CA LEU A 92 26.70 -6.92 14.88
C LEU A 92 26.63 -8.25 14.11
N GLN A 93 27.80 -8.86 13.87
CA GLN A 93 27.97 -10.19 13.30
C GLN A 93 28.37 -11.24 14.35
N ASP A 94 28.87 -10.83 15.53
CA ASP A 94 29.07 -11.75 16.67
C ASP A 94 27.72 -12.22 17.26
N ASP A 95 27.21 -13.29 16.66
CA ASP A 95 26.01 -13.99 17.13
C ASP A 95 26.16 -14.59 18.51
N ALA A 96 27.36 -15.07 18.87
CA ALA A 96 27.59 -15.72 20.16
C ALA A 96 27.56 -14.70 21.30
N ALA A 97 27.98 -13.45 21.08
CA ALA A 97 27.72 -12.35 22.00
C ALA A 97 26.25 -11.97 22.06
N LEU A 98 25.54 -11.90 20.92
CA LEU A 98 24.10 -11.59 20.91
C LEU A 98 23.28 -12.65 21.66
N GLU A 99 23.54 -13.94 21.44
CA GLU A 99 22.84 -15.06 22.09
C GLU A 99 23.09 -15.12 23.59
N ARG A 100 24.33 -14.82 24.05
CA ARG A 100 24.67 -14.71 25.48
C ARG A 100 24.05 -13.48 26.15
N LEU A 101 24.01 -12.33 25.47
CA LEU A 101 23.48 -11.09 26.04
C LEU A 101 21.95 -11.06 26.07
N LEU A 102 21.27 -11.70 25.11
CA LEU A 102 19.83 -11.63 24.91
C LEU A 102 18.99 -11.79 26.20
N PRO A 103 19.22 -12.78 27.07
CA PRO A 103 18.34 -13.03 28.22
C PRO A 103 18.39 -11.88 29.25
N GLU A 104 19.58 -11.29 29.42
CA GLU A 104 19.87 -10.21 30.36
C GLU A 104 19.36 -8.84 29.89
N LEU A 105 19.01 -8.71 28.60
CA LEU A 105 18.45 -7.47 28.06
C LEU A 105 17.04 -7.23 28.57
N SER A 106 16.80 -6.03 29.12
CA SER A 106 15.46 -5.61 29.55
C SER A 106 14.45 -5.69 28.38
N PRO A 107 13.16 -6.02 28.64
CA PRO A 107 12.22 -6.40 27.58
C PRO A 107 12.07 -5.37 26.45
N PHE A 108 12.17 -4.06 26.74
CA PHE A 108 12.13 -3.01 25.72
C PHE A 108 13.32 -3.06 24.75
N VAL A 109 14.53 -3.28 25.28
CA VAL A 109 15.78 -3.39 24.52
C VAL A 109 15.77 -4.68 23.71
N ARG A 110 15.42 -5.81 24.35
CA ARG A 110 15.32 -7.12 23.72
C ARG A 110 14.31 -7.16 22.56
N ARG A 111 13.09 -6.64 22.75
CA ARG A 111 12.09 -6.49 21.68
C ARG A 111 12.55 -5.61 20.52
N ARG A 112 13.48 -4.68 20.74
CA ARG A 112 14.03 -3.82 19.69
C ARG A 112 15.13 -4.55 18.91
N LEU A 113 16.01 -5.28 19.60
CA LEU A 113 17.00 -6.18 19.00
C LEU A 113 16.34 -7.25 18.13
N LEU A 114 15.33 -7.96 18.64
CA LEU A 114 14.61 -8.99 17.88
C LEU A 114 13.96 -8.41 16.61
N LYS A 115 13.43 -7.18 16.67
CA LYS A 115 12.89 -6.46 15.49
C LYS A 115 13.97 -6.02 14.51
N ASP A 116 15.18 -5.71 14.95
CA ASP A 116 16.28 -5.34 14.04
C ASP A 116 16.91 -6.58 13.39
N VAL A 117 17.11 -7.66 14.15
CA VAL A 117 17.50 -9.00 13.62
C VAL A 117 16.50 -9.45 12.55
N ALA A 118 15.19 -9.30 12.84
CA ALA A 118 14.14 -9.57 11.86
C ALA A 118 14.24 -8.64 10.64
N GLN A 119 14.42 -7.33 10.82
CA GLN A 119 14.51 -6.39 9.69
C GLN A 119 15.74 -6.66 8.80
N ALA A 120 16.89 -6.91 9.40
CA ALA A 120 18.15 -7.25 8.73
C ALA A 120 18.16 -8.61 8.01
N ARG A 121 17.18 -9.50 8.29
CA ARG A 121 17.06 -10.85 7.72
C ARG A 121 18.22 -11.78 8.08
N ARG A 122 18.70 -11.72 9.33
CA ARG A 122 19.72 -12.66 9.83
C ARG A 122 19.07 -14.00 10.21
N SER A 123 18.64 -14.76 9.20
CA SER A 123 17.78 -15.95 9.35
C SER A 123 18.36 -17.06 10.22
N ALA A 124 19.65 -17.35 10.11
CA ALA A 124 20.31 -18.37 10.94
C ALA A 124 20.29 -17.98 12.44
N LEU A 125 20.63 -16.72 12.75
CA LEU A 125 20.53 -16.16 14.10
C LEU A 125 19.06 -16.17 14.59
N ALA A 126 18.11 -15.76 13.75
CA ALA A 126 16.69 -15.79 14.10
C ALA A 126 16.20 -17.21 14.45
N ALA A 127 16.66 -18.24 13.73
CA ALA A 127 16.32 -19.63 14.01
C ALA A 127 16.93 -20.12 15.35
N ARG A 128 18.17 -19.77 15.68
CA ARG A 128 18.80 -20.11 16.98
C ARG A 128 18.20 -19.36 18.17
N LEU A 129 17.88 -18.07 18.00
CA LEU A 129 17.23 -17.25 19.05
C LEU A 129 15.80 -17.70 19.35
N LEU A 130 15.08 -18.24 18.37
CA LEU A 130 13.65 -18.55 18.48
C LEU A 130 13.26 -19.46 19.65
N PRO A 131 13.85 -20.66 19.85
CA PRO A 131 13.53 -21.51 21.00
C PRO A 131 13.93 -20.89 22.34
N LEU A 132 15.03 -20.13 22.39
CA LEU A 132 15.49 -19.42 23.59
C LEU A 132 14.50 -18.32 23.99
N VAL A 133 14.03 -17.52 23.03
CA VAL A 133 13.02 -16.46 23.27
C VAL A 133 11.66 -17.07 23.62
N LEU A 134 11.23 -18.11 22.91
CA LEU A 134 9.93 -18.74 23.14
C LEU A 134 9.84 -19.34 24.55
N SER A 135 10.89 -20.02 25.02
CA SER A 135 10.94 -20.63 26.36
C SER A 135 11.12 -19.61 27.49
N ARG A 136 12.02 -18.62 27.36
CA ARG A 136 12.32 -17.67 28.44
C ARG A 136 11.47 -16.39 28.45
N HIS A 137 10.89 -16.02 27.31
CA HIS A 137 10.24 -14.70 27.12
C HIS A 137 8.87 -14.77 26.41
N GLY A 138 8.45 -15.97 26.00
CA GLY A 138 7.10 -16.26 25.51
C GLY A 138 6.80 -15.87 24.06
N ALA A 139 5.63 -16.32 23.61
CA ALA A 139 5.17 -16.20 22.22
C ALA A 139 5.24 -14.78 21.66
N ALA A 140 4.92 -13.76 22.46
CA ALA A 140 4.85 -12.37 22.00
C ALA A 140 6.19 -11.74 21.61
N GLU A 141 7.31 -12.29 22.09
CA GLU A 141 8.65 -11.88 21.68
C GLU A 141 9.21 -12.80 20.60
N ALA A 142 8.93 -14.11 20.68
CA ALA A 142 9.28 -15.07 19.63
C ALA A 142 8.65 -14.72 18.28
N ALA A 143 7.39 -14.26 18.28
CA ALA A 143 6.65 -13.82 17.09
C ALA A 143 7.29 -12.61 16.39
N LEU A 144 8.20 -11.87 17.03
CA LEU A 144 8.96 -10.79 16.38
C LEU A 144 9.99 -11.31 15.37
N LEU A 145 10.48 -12.55 15.54
CA LEU A 145 11.47 -13.18 14.67
C LEU A 145 10.85 -13.80 13.41
N LEU A 146 9.55 -14.15 13.43
CA LEU A 146 8.83 -14.80 12.32
C LEU A 146 9.19 -14.24 10.92
N PRO A 147 9.25 -12.91 10.67
CA PRO A 147 9.53 -12.39 9.34
C PRO A 147 10.95 -12.67 8.81
N ALA A 148 11.88 -13.19 9.61
CA ALA A 148 13.24 -13.55 9.16
C ALA A 148 13.51 -15.05 9.14
N LEU A 149 12.55 -15.89 9.52
CA LEU A 149 12.67 -17.34 9.40
C LEU A 149 12.45 -17.79 7.95
N ASP A 150 12.70 -19.06 7.65
CA ASP A 150 12.34 -19.68 6.37
C ASP A 150 10.83 -19.93 6.25
N ALA A 151 10.37 -20.20 5.03
CA ALA A 151 8.95 -20.37 4.72
C ALA A 151 8.31 -21.56 5.47
N ASP A 152 8.98 -22.72 5.54
CA ASP A 152 8.44 -23.90 6.20
C ASP A 152 8.36 -23.72 7.73
N THR A 153 9.34 -23.05 8.34
CA THR A 153 9.31 -22.68 9.76
C THR A 153 8.21 -21.66 10.05
N VAL A 154 7.98 -20.67 9.16
CA VAL A 154 6.82 -19.77 9.27
C VAL A 154 5.51 -20.57 9.16
N ARG A 155 5.38 -21.50 8.21
CA ARG A 155 4.19 -22.35 8.03
C ARG A 155 3.87 -23.16 9.28
N ARG A 156 4.87 -23.75 9.95
CA ARG A 156 4.71 -24.55 11.18
C ARG A 156 4.36 -23.70 12.41
N LEU A 157 4.88 -22.48 12.54
CA LEU A 157 4.81 -21.69 13.79
C LEU A 157 3.81 -20.53 13.76
N LEU A 158 3.42 -20.03 12.59
CA LEU A 158 2.40 -18.98 12.46
C LEU A 158 1.07 -19.35 13.15
N PRO A 159 0.52 -20.58 13.04
CA PRO A 159 -0.70 -20.97 13.74
C PRO A 159 -0.60 -20.88 15.27
N GLN A 160 0.60 -21.11 15.82
CA GLN A 160 0.84 -21.11 17.27
C GLN A 160 1.00 -19.67 17.80
N LEU A 161 1.63 -18.80 17.00
CA LEU A 161 2.05 -17.46 17.43
C LEU A 161 1.11 -16.32 17.01
N GLU A 162 0.16 -16.56 16.08
CA GLU A 162 -0.66 -15.50 15.46
C GLU A 162 -1.41 -14.60 16.46
N HIS A 163 -1.88 -15.16 17.57
CA HIS A 163 -2.65 -14.43 18.59
C HIS A 163 -1.86 -13.26 19.19
N THR A 164 -0.53 -13.39 19.28
CA THR A 164 0.38 -12.32 19.70
C THR A 164 0.86 -11.43 18.56
N PHE A 165 0.79 -11.91 17.32
CA PHE A 165 1.47 -11.26 16.19
C PHE A 165 0.76 -9.99 15.71
N ARG A 166 1.53 -8.95 15.42
CA ARG A 166 1.02 -7.63 15.01
C ARG A 166 1.71 -7.05 13.77
N ALA A 167 2.84 -7.62 13.32
CA ALA A 167 3.63 -7.09 12.21
C ALA A 167 3.22 -7.66 10.83
N TRP A 168 1.91 -7.87 10.62
CA TRP A 168 1.33 -8.52 9.44
C TRP A 168 1.86 -8.01 8.09
N ARG A 169 2.03 -6.68 7.93
CA ARG A 169 2.61 -6.09 6.71
C ARG A 169 4.00 -6.62 6.39
N THR A 170 4.84 -6.81 7.40
CA THR A 170 6.23 -7.27 7.22
C THR A 170 6.31 -8.76 6.94
N LEU A 171 5.37 -9.54 7.50
CA LEU A 171 5.28 -10.98 7.24
C LEU A 171 4.76 -11.25 5.82
N VAL A 172 3.63 -10.63 5.42
CA VAL A 172 3.06 -10.77 4.07
C VAL A 172 4.05 -10.37 2.98
N ARG A 173 4.87 -9.33 3.19
CA ARG A 173 5.89 -8.88 2.22
C ARG A 173 7.11 -9.81 2.10
N ARG A 174 7.13 -10.94 2.81
CA ARG A 174 8.25 -11.89 2.84
C ARG A 174 7.80 -13.35 2.66
N HIS A 175 6.64 -13.70 3.20
CA HIS A 175 6.01 -15.02 3.12
C HIS A 175 4.53 -14.85 2.72
N PRO A 176 4.23 -14.28 1.53
CA PRO A 176 2.86 -14.00 1.14
C PRO A 176 2.05 -15.28 1.02
N ASP A 177 2.61 -16.32 0.40
CA ASP A 177 1.98 -17.62 0.18
C ASP A 177 1.65 -18.32 1.50
N GLU A 178 2.58 -18.31 2.46
CA GLU A 178 2.37 -18.93 3.78
C GLU A 178 1.29 -18.21 4.59
N VAL A 179 1.23 -16.88 4.52
CA VAL A 179 0.19 -16.10 5.20
C VAL A 179 -1.16 -16.26 4.49
N LEU A 180 -1.18 -16.37 3.16
CA LEU A 180 -2.38 -16.64 2.37
C LEU A 180 -2.94 -18.04 2.65
N ALA A 181 -2.11 -19.08 2.62
CA ALA A 181 -2.48 -20.45 2.94
C ALA A 181 -2.95 -20.58 4.40
N PHE A 182 -2.27 -19.90 5.33
CA PHE A 182 -2.69 -19.83 6.73
C PHE A 182 -4.07 -19.21 6.90
N ILE A 183 -4.31 -18.00 6.36
CA ILE A 183 -5.60 -17.31 6.47
C ILE A 183 -6.70 -18.09 5.75
N GLY A 184 -6.39 -18.69 4.60
CA GLY A 184 -7.31 -19.57 3.86
C GLY A 184 -7.75 -20.78 4.69
N SER A 185 -6.78 -21.49 5.31
CA SER A 185 -7.08 -22.60 6.21
C SER A 185 -7.90 -22.15 7.43
N ARG A 186 -7.55 -21.03 8.08
CA ARG A 186 -8.29 -20.50 9.24
C ARG A 186 -9.73 -20.11 8.88
N LEU A 187 -9.97 -19.52 7.70
CA LEU A 187 -11.33 -19.16 7.25
C LEU A 187 -12.16 -20.38 6.82
N THR A 188 -11.52 -21.38 6.21
CA THR A 188 -12.20 -22.61 5.74
C THR A 188 -12.73 -23.41 6.92
N HIS A 189 -11.90 -23.64 7.94
CA HIS A 189 -12.26 -24.37 9.16
C HIS A 189 -13.12 -23.56 10.15
N ALA A 190 -13.30 -22.25 9.92
CA ALA A 190 -14.12 -21.41 10.80
C ALA A 190 -15.63 -21.55 10.50
N PRO A 191 -16.48 -21.68 11.53
CA PRO A 191 -17.93 -21.56 11.40
C PRO A 191 -18.32 -20.24 10.74
N GLU A 192 -19.36 -20.24 9.90
CA GLU A 192 -19.74 -19.08 9.07
C GLU A 192 -19.92 -17.78 9.88
N ARG A 193 -20.56 -17.90 11.06
CA ARG A 193 -20.76 -16.80 12.04
C ARG A 193 -19.46 -16.07 12.43
N GLU A 194 -18.32 -16.77 12.45
CA GLU A 194 -17.02 -16.25 12.87
C GLU A 194 -16.21 -15.67 11.70
N ARG A 195 -16.52 -16.06 10.45
CA ARG A 195 -15.76 -15.60 9.26
C ARG A 195 -15.74 -14.08 9.14
N ARG A 196 -16.84 -13.39 9.49
CA ARG A 196 -16.90 -11.92 9.52
C ARG A 196 -15.85 -11.31 10.47
N ALA A 197 -15.67 -11.89 11.65
CA ALA A 197 -14.68 -11.45 12.63
C ALA A 197 -13.25 -11.75 12.17
N LEU A 198 -13.01 -12.91 11.54
CA LEU A 198 -11.70 -13.28 11.00
C LEU A 198 -11.28 -12.40 9.82
N PHE A 199 -12.19 -12.08 8.89
CA PHE A 199 -11.93 -11.09 7.82
C PHE A 199 -11.59 -9.70 8.38
N ALA A 200 -12.19 -9.30 9.51
CA ALA A 200 -11.85 -8.06 10.20
C ALA A 200 -10.49 -8.12 10.92
N ALA A 201 -10.16 -9.25 11.57
CA ALA A 201 -8.89 -9.47 12.26
C ALA A 201 -7.70 -9.51 11.28
N TYR A 202 -7.81 -10.28 10.20
CA TYR A 202 -6.77 -10.40 9.18
C TYR A 202 -6.76 -9.27 8.14
N ARG A 203 -7.65 -8.27 8.27
CA ARG A 203 -7.75 -7.07 7.41
C ARG A 203 -6.39 -6.54 6.94
N VAL A 204 -5.43 -6.36 7.86
CA VAL A 204 -4.12 -5.77 7.54
C VAL A 204 -3.25 -6.70 6.69
N ALA A 205 -3.34 -8.02 6.90
CA ALA A 205 -2.66 -9.01 6.07
C ALA A 205 -3.30 -9.09 4.69
N LEU A 206 -4.63 -9.23 4.66
CA LEU A 206 -5.42 -9.30 3.43
C LEU A 206 -5.23 -8.05 2.55
N SER A 207 -5.24 -6.82 3.12
CA SER A 207 -4.94 -5.59 2.37
C SER A 207 -3.60 -5.60 1.63
N GLU A 208 -2.56 -6.20 2.21
CA GLU A 208 -1.23 -6.27 1.58
C GLU A 208 -1.14 -7.46 0.60
N LEU A 209 -1.83 -8.57 0.90
CA LEU A 209 -1.99 -9.70 -0.03
C LEU A 209 -2.72 -9.25 -1.30
N THR A 210 -3.79 -8.45 -1.21
CA THR A 210 -4.53 -7.92 -2.37
C THR A 210 -3.65 -7.16 -3.37
N LEU A 211 -2.50 -6.61 -2.95
CA LEU A 211 -1.57 -5.90 -3.83
C LEU A 211 -0.65 -6.82 -4.65
N SER A 212 -0.54 -8.09 -4.25
CA SER A 212 0.40 -9.10 -4.80
C SER A 212 -0.31 -10.34 -5.35
N HIS A 213 -1.26 -10.89 -4.59
CA HIS A 213 -2.03 -12.11 -4.85
C HIS A 213 -3.52 -11.79 -4.96
N GLY A 214 -3.85 -10.75 -5.73
CA GLY A 214 -5.21 -10.17 -5.80
C GLY A 214 -6.28 -11.17 -6.23
N GLU A 215 -5.97 -12.05 -7.19
CA GLU A 215 -6.83 -13.16 -7.61
C GLU A 215 -7.15 -14.13 -6.47
N ALA A 216 -6.15 -14.68 -5.79
CA ALA A 216 -6.38 -15.64 -4.71
C ALA A 216 -7.15 -15.02 -3.53
N VAL A 217 -6.94 -13.73 -3.24
CA VAL A 217 -7.74 -12.99 -2.25
C VAL A 217 -9.18 -12.76 -2.74
N LEU A 218 -9.41 -12.51 -4.04
CA LEU A 218 -10.76 -12.40 -4.61
C LEU A 218 -11.53 -13.73 -4.54
N LEU A 219 -10.88 -14.85 -4.85
CA LEU A 219 -11.46 -16.20 -4.70
C LEU A 219 -11.81 -16.48 -3.23
N LEU A 220 -10.87 -16.24 -2.31
CA LEU A 220 -11.07 -16.38 -0.86
C LEU A 220 -12.26 -15.56 -0.34
N VAL A 221 -12.43 -14.32 -0.82
CA VAL A 221 -13.56 -13.45 -0.48
C VAL A 221 -14.86 -13.96 -1.13
N ARG A 222 -14.83 -14.38 -2.40
CA ARG A 222 -15.99 -14.94 -3.10
C ARG A 222 -16.56 -16.15 -2.37
N ASP A 223 -15.69 -17.05 -1.92
CA ASP A 223 -16.11 -18.36 -1.41
C ASP A 223 -16.39 -18.36 0.10
N LEU A 224 -15.68 -17.54 0.90
CA LEU A 224 -15.76 -17.60 2.36
C LEU A 224 -16.28 -16.32 3.04
N ALA A 225 -16.41 -15.17 2.36
CA ALA A 225 -16.97 -13.98 2.99
C ALA A 225 -18.51 -14.07 3.15
N PRO A 226 -19.10 -13.43 4.18
CA PRO A 226 -20.55 -13.30 4.30
C PRO A 226 -21.15 -12.62 3.07
N PRO A 227 -22.24 -13.13 2.47
CA PRO A 227 -22.77 -12.61 1.22
C PRO A 227 -23.33 -11.18 1.29
N GLN A 228 -23.60 -10.64 2.48
CA GLN A 228 -24.22 -9.32 2.65
C GLN A 228 -23.25 -8.13 2.52
N GLU A 229 -21.94 -8.35 2.66
CA GLU A 229 -20.96 -7.25 2.74
C GLU A 229 -19.62 -7.54 2.05
N LEU A 230 -19.29 -6.78 1.00
CA LEU A 230 -17.93 -6.73 0.48
C LEU A 230 -16.95 -6.18 1.55
N PRO A 231 -15.87 -6.89 1.93
CA PRO A 231 -14.91 -6.42 2.92
C PRO A 231 -14.22 -5.11 2.52
N LEU A 232 -14.03 -4.21 3.49
CA LEU A 232 -13.51 -2.85 3.24
C LEU A 232 -12.19 -2.82 2.46
N PHE A 233 -11.27 -3.75 2.72
CA PHE A 233 -9.98 -3.80 2.02
C PHE A 233 -10.12 -4.12 0.52
N VAL A 234 -11.20 -4.78 0.10
CA VAL A 234 -11.53 -4.99 -1.32
C VAL A 234 -12.11 -3.70 -1.90
N ARG A 235 -13.04 -3.03 -1.19
CA ARG A 235 -13.59 -1.72 -1.59
C ARG A 235 -12.49 -0.69 -1.85
N ASP A 236 -11.55 -0.56 -0.90
CA ASP A 236 -10.39 0.34 -0.96
C ASP A 236 -9.45 0.07 -2.15
N THR A 237 -9.53 -1.12 -2.75
CA THR A 237 -8.66 -1.58 -3.84
C THR A 237 -9.40 -1.87 -5.15
N LEU A 238 -10.73 -1.73 -5.20
CA LEU A 238 -11.59 -2.07 -6.35
C LEU A 238 -10.99 -1.62 -7.71
N PRO A 239 -10.63 -0.34 -7.93
CA PRO A 239 -10.11 0.12 -9.23
C PRO A 239 -8.78 -0.52 -9.65
N ARG A 240 -8.01 -1.06 -8.69
CA ARG A 240 -6.77 -1.81 -8.97
C ARG A 240 -7.06 -3.28 -9.30
N LEU A 241 -8.11 -3.84 -8.70
CA LEU A 241 -8.56 -5.20 -8.95
C LEU A 241 -9.27 -5.29 -10.31
N THR A 242 -10.15 -4.36 -10.67
CA THR A 242 -10.77 -4.32 -12.02
C THR A 242 -9.74 -4.30 -13.15
N ARG A 243 -8.61 -3.62 -12.95
CA ARG A 243 -7.51 -3.52 -13.92
C ARG A 243 -6.63 -4.77 -14.06
N ARG A 244 -6.67 -5.68 -13.08
CA ARG A 244 -5.74 -6.84 -13.00
C ARG A 244 -6.44 -8.20 -13.02
N HIS A 245 -7.63 -8.26 -12.41
CA HIS A 245 -8.41 -9.46 -12.17
C HIS A 245 -9.90 -9.17 -12.46
N PRO A 246 -10.26 -8.68 -13.67
CA PRO A 246 -11.64 -8.31 -14.00
C PRO A 246 -12.59 -9.51 -13.93
N GLU A 247 -12.12 -10.72 -14.27
CA GLU A 247 -12.93 -11.93 -14.31
C GLU A 247 -13.30 -12.40 -12.90
N GLN A 248 -12.31 -12.43 -12.01
CA GLN A 248 -12.45 -12.79 -10.60
C GLN A 248 -13.28 -11.74 -9.85
N LEU A 249 -13.14 -10.45 -10.20
CA LEU A 249 -13.99 -9.38 -9.65
C LEU A 249 -15.43 -9.46 -10.18
N PHE A 250 -15.63 -9.78 -11.46
CA PHE A 250 -16.97 -10.00 -12.01
C PHE A 250 -17.66 -11.19 -11.32
N ALA A 251 -16.96 -12.33 -11.16
CA ALA A 251 -17.46 -13.50 -10.46
C ALA A 251 -17.76 -13.25 -8.96
N LEU A 252 -17.08 -12.29 -8.34
CA LEU A 252 -17.40 -11.83 -6.97
C LEU A 252 -18.65 -10.94 -6.94
N LEU A 253 -18.78 -9.98 -7.87
CA LEU A 253 -19.93 -9.07 -7.96
C LEU A 253 -21.22 -9.78 -8.42
N THR A 254 -21.10 -10.93 -9.10
CA THR A 254 -22.23 -11.71 -9.62
C THR A 254 -22.49 -12.99 -8.80
N ARG A 255 -21.97 -13.06 -7.57
CA ARG A 255 -22.16 -14.20 -6.66
C ARG A 255 -23.65 -14.40 -6.33
N PRO A 256 -24.17 -15.65 -6.34
CA PRO A 256 -25.52 -15.96 -5.85
C PRO A 256 -25.79 -15.42 -4.44
N GLY A 257 -26.95 -14.79 -4.25
CA GLY A 257 -27.34 -14.13 -3.00
C GLY A 257 -27.02 -12.62 -2.93
N TRP A 258 -26.30 -12.05 -3.89
CA TRP A 258 -26.20 -10.60 -4.05
C TRP A 258 -27.38 -10.07 -4.87
N SER A 259 -28.19 -9.18 -4.29
CA SER A 259 -29.25 -8.47 -5.03
C SER A 259 -28.69 -7.30 -5.84
N ALA A 260 -29.44 -6.82 -6.84
CA ALA A 260 -29.06 -5.64 -7.64
C ALA A 260 -28.64 -4.43 -6.79
N ALA A 261 -29.35 -4.20 -5.68
CA ALA A 261 -29.06 -3.13 -4.72
C ALA A 261 -27.71 -3.30 -3.99
N HIS A 262 -27.24 -4.54 -3.76
CA HIS A 262 -25.89 -4.78 -3.23
C HIS A 262 -24.83 -4.47 -4.28
N ILE A 263 -25.00 -4.97 -5.51
CA ILE A 263 -24.09 -4.71 -6.64
C ILE A 263 -23.96 -3.20 -6.87
N ALA A 264 -25.08 -2.49 -6.95
CA ALA A 264 -25.16 -1.04 -7.09
C ALA A 264 -24.37 -0.28 -6.02
N ARG A 265 -24.38 -0.77 -4.77
CA ARG A 265 -23.66 -0.15 -3.64
C ARG A 265 -22.14 -0.31 -3.72
N GLU A 266 -21.65 -1.30 -4.49
CA GLU A 266 -20.23 -1.49 -4.79
C GLU A 266 -19.80 -0.78 -6.10
N LEU A 267 -20.73 -0.32 -6.95
CA LEU A 267 -20.49 0.50 -8.15
C LEU A 267 -20.08 1.95 -7.80
N THR A 268 -19.00 2.07 -7.04
CA THR A 268 -18.32 3.34 -6.74
C THR A 268 -17.85 4.03 -8.04
N ALA A 269 -17.73 5.36 -8.01
CA ALA A 269 -17.20 6.13 -9.15
C ALA A 269 -15.81 5.64 -9.63
N GLY A 270 -15.01 5.08 -8.72
CA GLY A 270 -13.74 4.42 -9.06
C GLY A 270 -13.95 3.16 -9.91
N LEU A 271 -14.82 2.25 -9.49
CA LEU A 271 -15.15 1.04 -10.26
C LEU A 271 -15.81 1.39 -11.61
N LEU A 272 -16.70 2.38 -11.63
CA LEU A 272 -17.35 2.86 -12.85
C LEU A 272 -16.34 3.40 -13.89
N HIS A 273 -15.29 4.09 -13.46
CA HIS A 273 -14.24 4.55 -14.37
C HIS A 273 -13.43 3.39 -15.00
N GLU A 274 -13.30 2.25 -14.31
CA GLU A 274 -12.57 1.08 -14.78
C GLU A 274 -13.41 0.08 -15.59
N LEU A 275 -14.71 0.34 -15.85
CA LEU A 275 -15.60 -0.58 -16.59
C LEU A 275 -15.06 -1.00 -17.96
N ARG A 276 -14.17 -0.20 -18.57
CA ARG A 276 -13.45 -0.51 -19.81
C ARG A 276 -12.59 -1.78 -19.75
N PHE A 277 -12.22 -2.25 -18.55
CA PHE A 277 -11.46 -3.50 -18.35
C PHE A 277 -12.34 -4.75 -18.22
N PHE A 278 -13.67 -4.60 -18.07
CA PHE A 278 -14.60 -5.71 -18.20
C PHE A 278 -14.88 -6.01 -19.68
N SER A 279 -14.96 -7.31 -20.02
CA SER A 279 -15.35 -7.78 -21.35
C SER A 279 -16.76 -7.30 -21.74
N HIS A 280 -17.13 -7.41 -23.01
CA HIS A 280 -18.48 -7.04 -23.44
C HIS A 280 -19.55 -7.93 -22.76
N ALA A 281 -19.31 -9.24 -22.68
CA ALA A 281 -20.17 -10.21 -22.00
C ALA A 281 -20.33 -9.90 -20.49
N GLN A 282 -19.24 -9.52 -19.80
CA GLN A 282 -19.31 -9.11 -18.39
C GLN A 282 -20.17 -7.84 -18.21
N ARG A 283 -20.05 -6.87 -19.13
CA ARG A 283 -20.89 -5.65 -19.08
C ARG A 283 -22.36 -5.90 -19.45
N LEU A 284 -22.64 -6.86 -20.34
CA LEU A 284 -24.00 -7.34 -20.62
C LEU A 284 -24.61 -8.00 -19.37
N GLY A 285 -23.85 -8.88 -18.69
CA GLY A 285 -24.27 -9.52 -17.43
C GLY A 285 -24.54 -8.52 -16.30
N LEU A 286 -23.65 -7.53 -16.11
CA LEU A 286 -23.88 -6.44 -15.15
C LEU A 286 -25.12 -5.60 -15.51
N ALA A 287 -25.33 -5.28 -16.78
CA ALA A 287 -26.51 -4.52 -17.21
C ALA A 287 -27.83 -5.26 -16.89
N ARG A 288 -27.88 -6.57 -17.13
CA ARG A 288 -29.03 -7.42 -16.81
C ARG A 288 -29.29 -7.52 -15.30
N LEU A 289 -28.25 -7.68 -14.48
CA LEU A 289 -28.38 -7.68 -13.02
C LEU A 289 -28.82 -6.32 -12.44
N LEU A 290 -28.51 -5.21 -13.12
CA LEU A 290 -28.94 -3.88 -12.71
C LEU A 290 -30.34 -3.49 -13.22
N ALA A 291 -31.00 -4.32 -14.04
CA ALA A 291 -32.33 -4.03 -14.58
C ALA A 291 -33.40 -3.85 -13.48
N GLU A 292 -33.23 -4.51 -12.34
CA GLU A 292 -34.08 -4.36 -11.14
C GLU A 292 -33.98 -2.96 -10.49
N SER A 293 -32.91 -2.20 -10.75
CA SER A 293 -32.72 -0.84 -10.23
C SER A 293 -32.40 0.16 -11.36
N PRO A 294 -33.44 0.78 -11.97
CA PRO A 294 -33.27 1.68 -13.10
C PRO A 294 -32.31 2.85 -12.85
N SER A 295 -32.22 3.36 -11.61
CA SER A 295 -31.29 4.42 -11.22
C SER A 295 -29.82 3.99 -11.19
N ASP A 296 -29.55 2.72 -10.93
CA ASP A 296 -28.19 2.18 -10.90
C ASP A 296 -27.76 1.70 -12.30
N LEU A 297 -28.68 1.13 -13.07
CA LEU A 297 -28.49 0.88 -14.51
C LEU A 297 -28.20 2.18 -15.27
N ALA A 298 -28.92 3.28 -15.00
CA ALA A 298 -28.65 4.58 -15.61
C ALA A 298 -27.21 5.05 -15.33
N ARG A 299 -26.78 5.02 -14.06
CA ARG A 299 -25.41 5.39 -13.65
C ARG A 299 -24.33 4.52 -14.29
N PHE A 300 -24.59 3.23 -14.44
CA PHE A 300 -23.70 2.29 -15.15
C PHE A 300 -23.59 2.62 -16.63
N LEU A 301 -24.71 2.92 -17.31
CA LEU A 301 -24.71 3.29 -18.74
C LEU A 301 -24.07 4.66 -18.97
N GLU A 302 -24.25 5.63 -18.06
CA GLU A 302 -23.60 6.94 -18.13
C GLU A 302 -22.07 6.88 -18.07
N ALA A 303 -21.50 5.92 -17.36
CA ALA A 303 -20.06 5.68 -17.30
C ALA A 303 -19.47 5.09 -18.60
N LEU A 304 -20.31 4.66 -19.55
CA LEU A 304 -19.89 3.99 -20.79
C LEU A 304 -20.02 4.90 -22.03
N PRO A 305 -19.27 4.61 -23.12
CA PRO A 305 -19.36 5.37 -24.38
C PRO A 305 -20.79 5.38 -24.94
N PRO A 306 -21.30 6.51 -25.50
CA PRO A 306 -22.67 6.62 -25.97
C PRO A 306 -23.12 5.52 -26.95
N SER A 307 -22.22 5.07 -27.84
CA SER A 307 -22.46 4.00 -28.81
C SER A 307 -22.76 2.63 -28.19
N GLN A 308 -22.38 2.39 -26.93
CA GLN A 308 -22.60 1.11 -26.24
C GLN A 308 -23.88 1.12 -25.39
N ARG A 309 -24.44 2.29 -25.07
CA ARG A 309 -25.54 2.44 -24.10
C ARG A 309 -26.84 1.79 -24.57
N ALA A 310 -27.21 2.00 -25.84
CA ALA A 310 -28.47 1.50 -26.39
C ALA A 310 -28.52 -0.04 -26.42
N GLY A 311 -27.43 -0.69 -26.85
CA GLY A 311 -27.35 -2.17 -26.88
C GLY A 311 -27.34 -2.79 -25.49
N LEU A 312 -26.60 -2.20 -24.53
CA LEU A 312 -26.59 -2.66 -23.15
C LEU A 312 -27.95 -2.46 -22.45
N PHE A 313 -28.65 -1.36 -22.73
CA PHE A 313 -30.01 -1.13 -22.24
C PHE A 313 -31.01 -2.15 -22.81
N ALA A 314 -30.97 -2.41 -24.12
CA ALA A 314 -31.85 -3.39 -24.75
C ALA A 314 -31.64 -4.80 -24.17
N HIS A 315 -30.38 -5.24 -24.01
CA HIS A 315 -30.06 -6.55 -23.44
C HIS A 315 -30.40 -6.69 -21.94
N ALA A 316 -30.43 -5.57 -21.19
CA ALA A 316 -30.81 -5.58 -19.78
C ALA A 316 -32.28 -6.00 -19.56
N PHE A 317 -33.17 -5.66 -20.52
CA PHE A 317 -34.59 -6.00 -20.49
C PHE A 317 -34.98 -7.10 -21.50
N GLU A 318 -33.99 -7.74 -22.14
CA GLU A 318 -34.23 -8.82 -23.12
C GLU A 318 -34.81 -10.06 -22.43
N GLY A 319 -36.02 -10.45 -22.83
CA GLY A 319 -36.78 -11.54 -22.23
C GLY A 319 -37.60 -11.16 -20.98
N ALA A 320 -37.52 -9.91 -20.52
CA ALA A 320 -38.45 -9.42 -19.50
C ALA A 320 -39.86 -9.25 -20.11
N PRO A 321 -40.95 -9.59 -19.39
CA PRO A 321 -42.28 -9.16 -19.81
C PRO A 321 -42.31 -7.62 -19.85
N PRO A 322 -43.06 -6.99 -20.77
CA PRO A 322 -43.15 -5.55 -20.83
C PRO A 322 -43.71 -5.03 -19.50
N ALA A 323 -42.86 -4.37 -18.72
CA ALA A 323 -43.20 -3.91 -17.37
C ALA A 323 -44.46 -3.04 -17.46
N SER A 324 -45.56 -3.52 -16.88
CA SER A 324 -46.83 -2.80 -16.89
C SER A 324 -46.64 -1.46 -16.18
N CYS A 325 -46.61 -0.35 -16.94
CA CYS A 325 -46.43 0.98 -16.39
C CYS A 325 -47.38 1.18 -15.20
N PRO A 326 -46.87 1.48 -13.99
CA PRO A 326 -47.73 1.70 -12.84
C PRO A 326 -48.54 2.98 -13.05
N ARG A 327 -49.78 2.75 -13.52
CA ARG A 327 -50.81 3.71 -14.00
C ARG A 327 -50.63 4.21 -15.45
N PRO A 328 -51.73 4.35 -16.20
CA PRO A 328 -51.76 5.16 -17.42
C PRO A 328 -51.56 6.64 -17.08
N CYS A 329 -50.90 7.40 -17.96
CA CYS A 329 -50.84 8.86 -17.87
C CYS A 329 -52.18 9.49 -18.29
N SER A 330 -53.14 9.53 -17.36
CA SER A 330 -54.42 10.25 -17.54
C SER A 330 -54.18 11.73 -17.78
N ARG A 331 -54.55 12.23 -18.98
CA ARG A 331 -54.40 13.64 -19.38
C ARG A 331 -55.43 14.54 -18.70
N SER A 332 -55.25 14.81 -17.41
CA SER A 332 -56.10 15.72 -16.64
C SER A 332 -55.36 16.28 -15.42
N SER A 333 -55.23 17.62 -15.38
CA SER A 333 -54.60 18.48 -14.34
C SER A 333 -53.12 18.87 -14.56
N PRO A 334 -52.84 20.14 -14.96
CA PRO A 334 -51.48 20.66 -15.13
C PRO A 334 -50.99 21.47 -13.92
N MET A 335 -50.59 20.81 -12.82
CA MET A 335 -49.82 21.48 -11.75
C MET A 335 -48.92 20.53 -10.94
N SER A 336 -47.73 21.02 -10.59
CA SER A 336 -46.78 20.45 -9.62
C SER A 336 -46.31 19.00 -9.84
N CYS A 337 -45.46 18.77 -10.85
CA CYS A 337 -44.49 17.68 -10.84
C CYS A 337 -43.17 18.10 -11.52
N GLY A 338 -42.12 18.27 -10.71
CA GLY A 338 -40.79 18.70 -11.17
C GLY A 338 -39.97 17.55 -11.77
N MET A 339 -40.27 17.14 -13.00
CA MET A 339 -39.39 16.23 -13.75
C MET A 339 -38.12 16.95 -14.26
N PRO A 340 -36.95 16.28 -14.30
CA PRO A 340 -35.84 16.68 -15.15
C PRO A 340 -36.30 16.71 -16.62
N ARG A 341 -35.92 17.78 -17.35
CA ARG A 341 -36.29 17.94 -18.76
C ARG A 341 -35.73 16.81 -19.63
N PRO A 342 -36.51 16.20 -20.55
CA PRO A 342 -35.94 15.38 -21.61
C PRO A 342 -35.11 16.25 -22.56
N CYS A 343 -33.89 15.82 -22.89
CA CYS A 343 -33.03 16.51 -23.86
C CYS A 343 -33.53 16.33 -25.29
N ALA A 344 -34.48 17.17 -25.71
CA ALA A 344 -34.82 17.38 -27.12
C ALA A 344 -33.69 18.14 -27.85
N SER A 345 -32.54 17.50 -28.05
CA SER A 345 -31.34 18.10 -28.64
C SER A 345 -30.93 17.44 -29.96
N SER A 346 -31.27 18.12 -31.06
CA SER A 346 -30.61 18.17 -32.39
C SER A 346 -30.28 16.89 -33.20
N ALA A 347 -30.22 15.68 -32.62
CA ALA A 347 -29.79 14.47 -33.34
C ALA A 347 -30.80 13.94 -34.38
N CYS A 348 -32.08 13.82 -34.00
CA CYS A 348 -33.10 13.18 -34.86
C CYS A 348 -33.46 13.96 -36.15
N ALA A 349 -33.09 15.24 -36.26
CA ALA A 349 -33.42 16.07 -37.41
C ALA A 349 -32.58 15.75 -38.68
N ARG A 350 -31.47 15.01 -38.55
CA ARG A 350 -30.49 14.82 -39.64
C ARG A 350 -30.62 13.49 -40.42
N CYS A 351 -31.58 12.63 -40.08
CA CYS A 351 -31.84 11.37 -40.79
C CYS A 351 -33.12 11.38 -41.66
N ARG A 352 -33.72 12.55 -41.95
CA ARG A 352 -34.94 12.67 -42.76
C ARG A 352 -34.85 13.72 -43.89
N ARG A 353 -33.72 13.76 -44.62
CA ARG A 353 -33.55 14.46 -45.91
C ARG A 353 -32.56 13.73 -46.84
N ILE A 354 -32.95 12.54 -47.32
CA ILE A 354 -32.44 11.90 -48.54
C ILE A 354 -33.68 11.37 -49.27
N ARG A 355 -33.77 11.63 -50.59
CA ARG A 355 -35.03 11.96 -51.32
C ARG A 355 -35.62 13.30 -50.83
N THR A 356 -35.96 14.27 -51.69
CA THR A 356 -35.79 14.42 -53.16
C THR A 356 -34.80 15.54 -53.50
N GLY A 357 -34.44 15.69 -54.78
CA GLY A 357 -33.37 16.58 -55.24
C GLY A 357 -33.77 18.06 -55.41
N GLY A 358 -32.75 18.92 -55.54
CA GLY A 358 -32.87 20.37 -55.73
C GLY A 358 -31.61 21.08 -55.23
N SER A 359 -30.77 21.55 -56.16
CA SER A 359 -29.46 22.15 -55.87
C SER A 359 -29.56 23.71 -55.77
N PRO A 360 -28.48 24.50 -55.58
CA PRO A 360 -28.38 25.29 -54.35
C PRO A 360 -28.19 26.80 -54.56
N CYS A 361 -28.27 27.62 -53.50
CA CYS A 361 -27.72 28.98 -53.56
C CYS A 361 -27.18 29.54 -52.23
N ARG A 362 -25.83 29.53 -52.13
CA ARG A 362 -24.86 30.47 -51.50
C ARG A 362 -25.02 31.00 -50.04
N PRO A 363 -23.91 31.42 -49.39
CA PRO A 363 -23.88 31.87 -48.00
C PRO A 363 -23.83 33.39 -47.82
N CYS A 364 -24.10 33.86 -46.60
CA CYS A 364 -23.70 35.18 -46.11
C CYS A 364 -22.61 35.06 -45.02
N ALA A 365 -21.61 35.94 -45.08
CA ALA A 365 -20.50 36.05 -44.13
C ALA A 365 -20.90 36.89 -42.89
N PRO A 366 -20.15 36.82 -41.77
CA PRO A 366 -20.54 37.48 -40.52
C PRO A 366 -20.14 38.96 -40.48
N SER A 367 -20.87 39.73 -39.66
CA SER A 367 -20.49 41.09 -39.25
C SER A 367 -20.07 41.14 -37.78
N SER A 368 -19.02 41.92 -37.50
CA SER A 368 -18.60 42.36 -36.18
C SER A 368 -19.49 43.56 -35.71
N THR A 369 -19.34 44.23 -34.55
CA THR A 369 -18.23 44.39 -33.59
C THR A 369 -18.78 45.02 -32.31
N ARG A 370 -18.12 44.84 -31.15
CA ARG A 370 -17.64 45.93 -30.26
C ARG A 370 -16.92 45.37 -29.03
N ALA A 371 -16.16 46.22 -28.33
CA ALA A 371 -15.25 45.83 -27.26
C ALA A 371 -15.49 46.58 -25.93
N SER A 372 -14.98 45.96 -24.86
CA SER A 372 -14.35 46.44 -23.60
C SER A 372 -14.05 47.95 -23.45
N PRO A 373 -13.76 48.50 -22.24
CA PRO A 373 -13.26 47.85 -20.99
C PRO A 373 -14.01 48.36 -19.70
N SER A 374 -13.55 48.36 -18.43
CA SER A 374 -12.26 48.06 -17.77
C SER A 374 -12.37 47.79 -16.24
N ARG A 375 -11.27 47.30 -15.62
CA ARG A 375 -10.85 47.47 -14.19
C ARG A 375 -11.71 46.91 -13.04
N ARG A 376 -11.12 46.00 -12.24
CA ARG A 376 -10.38 46.33 -10.98
C ARG A 376 -9.47 45.16 -10.54
N ARG A 377 -8.70 45.31 -9.45
CA ARG A 377 -7.47 44.54 -9.12
C ARG A 377 -7.65 43.44 -8.04
N PRO A 378 -6.72 42.45 -7.95
CA PRO A 378 -6.72 41.36 -6.97
C PRO A 378 -5.85 41.61 -5.72
N SER A 379 -6.12 40.90 -4.62
CA SER A 379 -5.24 40.64 -3.43
C SER A 379 -6.00 39.85 -2.34
N PRO A 380 -5.35 39.29 -1.30
CA PRO A 380 -3.99 38.72 -1.23
C PRO A 380 -3.99 37.30 -0.59
N ALA A 381 -2.80 36.69 -0.41
CA ALA A 381 -2.64 35.42 0.31
C ALA A 381 -2.59 35.58 1.84
N ARG A 382 -2.79 34.47 2.58
CA ARG A 382 -2.39 34.31 3.99
C ARG A 382 -1.67 32.96 4.22
N PRO A 383 -0.68 32.89 5.13
CA PRO A 383 0.11 31.69 5.37
C PRO A 383 -0.63 30.68 6.28
N ARG A 384 -0.14 29.43 6.28
CA ARG A 384 -0.47 28.42 7.29
C ARG A 384 0.80 27.84 7.92
N THR A 385 0.90 27.98 9.23
CA THR A 385 1.89 27.31 10.09
C THR A 385 1.33 25.98 10.62
N GLY A 386 2.19 25.10 11.11
CA GLY A 386 1.81 23.83 11.76
C GLY A 386 2.44 22.58 11.11
N PRO A 387 2.77 21.52 11.88
CA PRO A 387 3.95 20.70 11.53
C PRO A 387 3.66 19.25 11.12
N GLY A 388 4.72 18.56 10.70
CA GLY A 388 4.93 17.18 11.15
C GLY A 388 4.37 16.02 10.31
N ARG A 389 4.53 16.00 8.98
CA ARG A 389 4.39 14.75 8.20
C ARG A 389 5.73 14.05 8.00
N SER A 390 5.90 12.91 8.66
CA SER A 390 7.03 12.00 8.51
C SER A 390 7.16 11.53 7.06
N ARG A 391 8.29 11.82 6.41
CA ARG A 391 8.57 11.32 5.05
C ARG A 391 9.01 9.86 5.14
N CYS A 392 8.29 8.97 4.45
CA CYS A 392 8.71 7.59 4.30
C CYS A 392 10.05 7.50 3.55
N TRP A 393 11.02 6.80 4.13
CA TRP A 393 12.31 6.54 3.50
C TRP A 393 12.17 5.33 2.57
N CYS A 394 12.28 5.55 1.25
CA CYS A 394 12.39 4.48 0.26
C CYS A 394 13.86 4.33 -0.15
N PRO A 395 14.50 3.17 0.06
CA PRO A 395 15.81 2.89 -0.52
C PRO A 395 15.68 2.80 -2.05
N ALA A 396 16.47 3.60 -2.78
CA ALA A 396 16.55 3.47 -4.23
C ALA A 396 17.18 2.12 -4.60
N ARG A 397 16.53 1.35 -5.47
CA ARG A 397 17.19 0.21 -6.14
C ARG A 397 18.09 0.77 -7.24
N ALA A 398 19.34 0.35 -7.27
CA ALA A 398 20.21 0.59 -8.42
C ALA A 398 19.76 -0.27 -9.61
N CYS A 399 19.58 0.36 -10.77
CA CYS A 399 19.54 -0.32 -12.05
C CYS A 399 20.94 -0.18 -12.70
N PRO A 400 21.60 -1.27 -13.13
CA PRO A 400 22.82 -1.16 -13.92
C PRO A 400 22.48 -0.66 -15.33
N ALA A 401 23.30 0.23 -15.87
CA ALA A 401 23.12 0.82 -17.20
C ALA A 401 24.30 0.49 -18.12
N GLY A 402 24.01 0.17 -19.38
CA GLY A 402 24.93 0.38 -20.50
C GLY A 402 26.10 -0.60 -20.68
N ALA A 403 25.82 -1.85 -21.08
CA ALA A 403 26.80 -2.62 -21.86
C ALA A 403 26.72 -2.16 -23.34
N SER A 404 27.75 -1.48 -23.83
CA SER A 404 27.75 -0.86 -25.16
C SER A 404 28.09 -1.85 -26.28
N ARG A 405 27.22 -1.96 -27.29
CA ARG A 405 27.52 -2.71 -28.52
C ARG A 405 28.53 -1.93 -29.38
N ARG A 406 29.82 -2.29 -29.34
CA ARG A 406 30.75 -1.96 -30.43
C ARG A 406 30.76 -3.09 -31.46
N ARG A 407 30.77 -2.71 -32.75
CA ARG A 407 31.01 -3.62 -33.87
C ARG A 407 32.51 -3.63 -34.16
N SER A 408 33.07 -4.81 -34.42
CA SER A 408 34.36 -4.98 -35.10
C SER A 408 34.19 -6.05 -36.17
N ARG A 409 34.14 -5.60 -37.44
CA ARG A 409 34.37 -6.44 -38.61
C ARG A 409 35.85 -6.31 -38.95
N THR A 410 36.60 -7.41 -38.90
CA THR A 410 37.84 -7.57 -39.65
C THR A 410 38.04 -9.05 -39.96
N SER A 411 38.51 -9.35 -41.16
CA SER A 411 38.75 -10.70 -41.66
C SER A 411 40.24 -11.00 -41.74
N ARG A 412 40.60 -12.29 -41.55
CA ARG A 412 41.70 -13.07 -42.17
C ARG A 412 42.00 -14.29 -41.28
N GLY A 413 42.39 -15.40 -41.92
CA GLY A 413 42.45 -16.74 -41.33
C GLY A 413 41.23 -17.53 -41.78
#